data_AF-A0A4Q7UK44-F1
#
_entry.id   AF-A0A4Q7UK44-F1
#
_cell.length_a   1.000
_cell.length_b   1.000
_cell.length_c   1.000
_cell.angle_alpha   90.00
_cell.angle_beta   90.00
_cell.angle_gamma   90.00
#
_symmetry.space_group_name_H-M   'P 1'
#
loop_
_entity.id
_entity.type
_entity.pdbx_description
1 polymer ?
#
loop_
_entity_poly.entity_id
_entity_poly.type
_entity_poly.pdbx_seq_one_letter_code
_entity_poly.pdbx_strand_id
1 'polypeptide(L)'
;MPFTPPHPASPSPRATIHTPPATPGRAVDRVPARAVARLLPVALAVAVLAGCGAPPGLGEPTGVPTHTATPTTPAPSTAPPTPPASAPYPATVTPTPDAGLVATACRNGPTGQRVLQLLRGRAGVLPANVRVQVRTGPLCAGDWQFTVLDVTGHEQLQVITRGKPSAPTLVTAGTDVCTIEVRATSPAGIRSLACDAGPANGPGA
;
A
#
# COMPACT_ATOMS: atom_id res chain seq x y z
N MET A 1 31.96 17.57 68.65
CA MET A 1 30.95 17.66 67.59
C MET A 1 31.20 18.97 66.83
N PRO A 2 31.69 18.95 65.58
CA PRO A 2 32.10 20.17 64.89
C PRO A 2 30.90 20.91 64.30
N PHE A 3 30.82 22.22 64.56
CA PHE A 3 29.83 23.13 64.00
C PHE A 3 30.20 23.49 62.56
N THR A 4 29.35 23.12 61.61
CA THR A 4 29.46 23.51 60.19
C THR A 4 28.67 24.80 59.96
N PRO A 5 29.30 25.90 59.50
CA PRO A 5 28.56 27.13 59.17
C PRO A 5 27.76 26.97 57.86
N PRO A 6 26.63 27.68 57.71
CA PRO A 6 25.84 27.64 56.49
C PRO A 6 26.53 28.34 55.31
N HIS A 7 26.50 27.69 54.15
CA HIS A 7 27.02 28.20 52.88
C HIS A 7 26.13 29.35 52.35
N PRO A 8 26.71 30.45 51.84
CA PRO A 8 25.95 31.49 51.15
C PRO A 8 25.39 30.98 49.81
N ALA A 9 24.15 31.37 49.52
CA ALA A 9 23.43 31.00 48.30
C ALA A 9 24.07 31.63 47.04
N SER A 10 24.29 30.80 46.03
CA SER A 10 24.76 31.23 44.71
C SER A 10 23.74 32.15 44.01
N PRO A 11 24.18 33.26 43.38
CA PRO A 11 23.29 34.07 42.55
C PRO A 11 22.91 33.34 41.26
N SER A 12 21.63 33.40 40.89
CA SER A 12 21.08 32.84 39.65
C SER A 12 21.81 33.35 38.41
N PRO A 13 22.09 32.49 37.41
CA PRO A 13 22.64 32.94 36.14
C PRO A 13 21.63 33.81 35.39
N ARG A 14 22.06 35.05 35.16
CA ARG A 14 21.42 36.09 34.34
C ARG A 14 21.09 35.52 32.96
N ALA A 15 19.80 35.48 32.63
CA ALA A 15 19.31 35.19 31.28
C ALA A 15 19.92 36.19 30.30
N THR A 16 20.86 35.71 29.47
CA THR A 16 21.42 36.49 28.37
C THR A 16 20.52 36.26 27.17
N ILE A 17 19.57 37.17 26.96
CA ILE A 17 18.77 37.23 25.73
C ILE A 17 19.74 37.60 24.61
N HIS A 18 20.12 36.62 23.81
CA HIS A 18 20.87 36.87 22.59
C HIS A 18 19.88 37.35 21.53
N THR A 19 19.70 38.67 21.46
CA THR A 19 18.97 39.34 20.38
C THR A 19 19.90 39.41 19.17
N PRO A 20 19.68 38.65 18.08
CA PRO A 20 20.43 38.84 16.85
C PRO A 20 20.09 40.21 16.24
N PRO A 21 21.06 40.86 15.58
CA PRO A 21 20.88 42.20 15.02
C PRO A 21 19.83 42.21 13.90
N ALA A 22 18.99 43.24 13.94
CA ALA A 22 18.07 43.59 12.87
C ALA A 22 18.85 43.95 11.60
N THR A 23 18.67 43.17 10.54
CA THR A 23 19.18 43.49 9.21
C THR A 23 18.23 44.49 8.53
N PRO A 24 18.70 45.67 8.11
CA PRO A 24 17.93 46.58 7.28
C PRO A 24 18.03 46.16 5.80
N GLY A 25 16.98 46.45 5.02
CA GLY A 25 17.15 46.66 3.58
C GLY A 25 16.33 45.76 2.65
N ARG A 26 15.10 46.18 2.45
CA ARG A 26 14.20 45.91 1.32
C ARG A 26 14.93 45.94 -0.04
N ALA A 27 14.80 44.87 -0.82
CA ALA A 27 14.90 44.94 -2.28
C ALA A 27 13.81 44.04 -2.89
N VAL A 28 12.76 44.70 -3.36
CA VAL A 28 11.78 44.16 -4.29
C VAL A 28 12.51 44.04 -5.62
N ASP A 29 12.73 42.83 -6.14
CA ASP A 29 12.96 42.69 -7.57
C ASP A 29 12.48 41.33 -8.13
N ARG A 30 11.35 41.44 -8.83
CA ARG A 30 11.05 40.86 -10.15
C ARG A 30 11.14 39.35 -10.31
N VAL A 31 9.95 38.76 -10.33
CA VAL A 31 9.55 37.63 -11.17
C VAL A 31 10.16 37.75 -12.58
N PRO A 32 10.98 36.80 -13.05
CA PRO A 32 11.20 36.63 -14.48
C PRO A 32 10.06 35.75 -15.03
N ALA A 33 9.02 36.42 -15.50
CA ALA A 33 8.12 35.85 -16.50
C ALA A 33 8.92 35.69 -17.79
N ARG A 34 9.43 34.48 -18.07
CA ARG A 34 9.84 34.12 -19.43
C ARG A 34 8.77 33.24 -20.05
N ALA A 35 7.81 33.95 -20.63
CA ALA A 35 7.02 33.47 -21.74
C ALA A 35 7.96 33.04 -22.88
N VAL A 36 7.89 31.77 -23.26
CA VAL A 36 8.20 31.37 -24.63
C VAL A 36 6.90 30.83 -25.20
N ALA A 37 6.34 31.62 -26.10
CA ALA A 37 5.10 31.36 -26.80
C ALA A 37 5.41 30.92 -28.23
N ARG A 38 4.53 30.03 -28.74
CA ARG A 38 4.21 29.70 -30.15
C ARG A 38 5.17 28.69 -30.80
N LEU A 39 4.70 27.65 -31.50
CA LEU A 39 3.59 27.61 -32.47
C LEU A 39 2.88 26.22 -32.51
N LEU A 40 1.54 26.24 -32.59
CA LEU A 40 0.63 25.19 -33.13
C LEU A 40 0.85 25.03 -34.67
N PRO A 41 0.36 23.98 -35.41
CA PRO A 41 -0.96 23.34 -35.22
C PRO A 41 -1.17 21.86 -35.70
N VAL A 42 -2.40 21.35 -35.47
CA VAL A 42 -3.19 20.34 -36.24
C VAL A 42 -2.69 18.89 -36.31
N ALA A 43 -3.46 17.97 -35.69
CA ALA A 43 -4.08 16.84 -36.40
C ALA A 43 -5.27 16.28 -35.61
N LEU A 44 -6.44 16.46 -36.20
CA LEU A 44 -7.71 15.85 -35.88
C LEU A 44 -7.58 14.32 -36.05
N ALA A 45 -7.95 13.52 -35.05
CA ALA A 45 -8.35 12.14 -35.27
C ALA A 45 -9.40 11.75 -34.23
N VAL A 46 -10.66 12.00 -34.59
CA VAL A 46 -11.81 11.30 -34.04
C VAL A 46 -11.67 9.84 -34.47
N ALA A 47 -11.49 8.93 -33.53
CA ALA A 47 -11.70 7.50 -33.74
C ALA A 47 -12.60 6.98 -32.61
N VAL A 48 -13.90 7.04 -32.90
CA VAL A 48 -14.94 6.31 -32.19
C VAL A 48 -14.68 4.82 -32.42
N LEU A 49 -14.33 4.09 -31.37
CA LEU A 49 -14.54 2.65 -31.31
C LEU A 49 -15.35 2.35 -30.05
N ALA A 50 -16.67 2.44 -30.24
CA ALA A 50 -17.61 1.61 -29.52
C ALA A 50 -17.10 0.16 -29.56
N GLY A 51 -16.91 -0.43 -28.38
CA GLY A 51 -16.39 -1.78 -28.22
C GLY A 51 -16.79 -2.30 -26.86
N CYS A 52 -18.08 -2.56 -26.71
CA CYS A 52 -18.69 -3.23 -25.58
C CYS A 52 -17.97 -4.55 -25.30
N GLY A 53 -17.24 -4.64 -24.18
CA GLY A 53 -16.84 -5.91 -23.61
C GLY A 53 -18.04 -6.55 -22.92
N ALA A 54 -18.86 -7.27 -23.67
CA ALA A 54 -19.93 -8.09 -23.12
C ALA A 54 -19.31 -9.26 -22.32
N PRO A 55 -19.69 -9.46 -21.04
CA PRO A 55 -19.22 -10.60 -20.26
C PRO A 55 -19.88 -11.88 -20.79
N PRO A 56 -19.12 -12.98 -21.01
CA PRO A 56 -19.69 -14.22 -21.51
C PRO A 56 -20.51 -14.92 -20.41
N GLY A 57 -21.83 -14.97 -20.63
CA GLY A 57 -22.70 -16.12 -20.38
C GLY A 57 -22.89 -16.61 -18.94
N LEU A 58 -23.78 -15.98 -18.19
CA LEU A 58 -24.60 -16.69 -17.21
C LEU A 58 -25.77 -17.32 -17.96
N GLY A 59 -25.63 -18.59 -18.36
CA GLY A 59 -26.76 -19.39 -18.78
C GLY A 59 -27.59 -19.75 -17.56
N GLU A 60 -28.69 -19.02 -17.32
CA GLU A 60 -29.74 -19.47 -16.41
C GLU A 60 -30.80 -20.31 -17.13
N PRO A 61 -31.46 -21.21 -16.39
CA PRO A 61 -32.15 -22.39 -16.91
C PRO A 61 -33.61 -22.10 -17.26
N THR A 62 -34.23 -23.09 -17.93
CA THR A 62 -35.67 -23.38 -18.03
C THR A 62 -36.22 -23.26 -19.45
N GLY A 63 -36.75 -24.38 -19.94
CA GLY A 63 -37.59 -24.41 -21.13
C GLY A 63 -37.72 -25.78 -21.75
N VAL A 64 -38.44 -26.71 -21.10
CA VAL A 64 -39.12 -27.79 -21.82
C VAL A 64 -40.35 -27.16 -22.50
N PRO A 65 -40.53 -27.34 -23.82
CA PRO A 65 -41.60 -28.25 -24.24
C PRO A 65 -41.26 -29.15 -25.45
N THR A 66 -41.82 -30.35 -25.37
CA THR A 66 -42.13 -31.35 -26.40
C THR A 66 -42.33 -30.80 -27.81
N HIS A 67 -41.66 -31.36 -28.82
CA HIS A 67 -42.24 -31.59 -30.15
C HIS A 67 -41.72 -32.88 -30.81
N THR A 68 -42.70 -33.62 -31.31
CA THR A 68 -42.70 -34.91 -31.99
C THR A 68 -41.91 -34.93 -33.32
N ALA A 69 -41.41 -36.11 -33.66
CA ALA A 69 -40.46 -36.48 -34.72
C ALA A 69 -40.88 -36.24 -36.20
N THR A 70 -39.88 -36.13 -37.10
CA THR A 70 -39.74 -36.98 -38.32
C THR A 70 -38.32 -36.88 -38.90
N PRO A 71 -37.80 -37.92 -39.61
CA PRO A 71 -36.37 -38.15 -39.81
C PRO A 71 -35.86 -37.54 -41.12
N THR A 72 -34.62 -37.05 -41.12
CA THR A 72 -33.87 -36.77 -42.35
C THR A 72 -32.54 -37.53 -42.30
N THR A 73 -32.36 -38.40 -43.28
CA THR A 73 -31.21 -39.28 -43.51
C THR A 73 -29.88 -38.52 -43.56
N PRO A 74 -28.89 -38.85 -42.72
CA PRO A 74 -27.52 -38.39 -42.92
C PRO A 74 -26.78 -39.30 -43.92
N ALA A 75 -26.25 -38.72 -45.00
CA ALA A 75 -25.27 -39.39 -45.85
C ALA A 75 -23.94 -39.55 -45.09
N PRO A 76 -23.18 -40.66 -45.28
CA PRO A 76 -21.91 -40.86 -44.59
C PRO A 76 -20.81 -40.01 -45.24
N SER A 77 -20.27 -39.04 -44.49
CA SER A 77 -18.99 -38.42 -44.82
C SER A 77 -17.92 -39.04 -43.92
N THR A 78 -17.10 -39.90 -44.51
CA THR A 78 -15.97 -40.57 -43.88
C THR A 78 -14.82 -39.58 -43.70
N ALA A 79 -14.67 -39.03 -42.50
CA ALA A 79 -13.45 -38.35 -42.08
C ALA A 79 -12.57 -39.33 -41.26
N PRO A 80 -11.24 -39.36 -41.46
CA PRO A 80 -10.35 -40.25 -40.74
C PRO A 80 -10.22 -39.86 -39.25
N PRO A 81 -10.07 -40.83 -38.32
CA PRO A 81 -9.96 -40.54 -36.90
C PRO A 81 -8.58 -39.96 -36.55
N THR A 82 -8.55 -38.72 -36.07
CA THR A 82 -7.38 -38.12 -35.43
C THR A 82 -7.24 -38.71 -34.01
N PRO A 83 -6.06 -39.18 -33.59
CA PRO A 83 -5.87 -39.73 -32.25
C PRO A 83 -6.03 -38.63 -31.17
N PRO A 84 -6.53 -38.97 -29.98
CA PRO A 84 -6.67 -38.01 -28.88
C PRO A 84 -5.29 -37.55 -28.38
N ALA A 85 -5.12 -36.23 -28.28
CA ALA A 85 -3.94 -35.63 -27.66
C ALA A 85 -3.87 -36.04 -26.18
N SER A 86 -2.75 -36.66 -25.79
CA SER A 86 -2.45 -37.00 -24.40
C SER A 86 -2.26 -35.70 -23.61
N ALA A 87 -3.11 -35.46 -22.61
CA ALA A 87 -2.98 -34.32 -21.72
C ALA A 87 -1.70 -34.47 -20.86
N PRO A 88 -0.84 -33.44 -20.74
CA PRO A 88 0.29 -33.50 -19.84
C PRO A 88 -0.19 -33.66 -18.39
N TYR A 89 0.41 -34.62 -17.69
CA TYR A 89 0.18 -34.88 -16.26
C TYR A 89 0.40 -33.58 -15.44
N PRO A 90 -0.46 -33.28 -14.44
CA PRO A 90 -0.17 -32.20 -13.52
C PRO A 90 1.10 -32.54 -12.74
N ALA A 91 2.14 -31.71 -12.88
CA ALA A 91 3.34 -31.83 -12.09
C ALA A 91 2.97 -31.70 -10.60
N THR A 92 3.45 -32.63 -9.78
CA THR A 92 3.34 -32.55 -8.32
C THR A 92 4.12 -31.33 -7.84
N VAL A 93 3.40 -30.24 -7.57
CA VAL A 93 3.99 -29.05 -6.94
C VAL A 93 4.33 -29.43 -5.50
N THR A 94 5.62 -29.55 -5.21
CA THR A 94 6.08 -29.66 -3.82
C THR A 94 5.84 -28.30 -3.16
N PRO A 95 5.04 -28.19 -2.09
CA PRO A 95 4.80 -26.91 -1.44
C PRO A 95 6.13 -26.44 -0.83
N THR A 96 6.76 -25.47 -1.49
CA THR A 96 7.80 -24.67 -0.84
C THR A 96 7.07 -23.82 0.21
N PRO A 97 7.61 -23.63 1.42
CA PRO A 97 7.04 -22.68 2.37
C PRO A 97 7.09 -21.28 1.72
N ASP A 98 5.96 -20.87 1.13
CA ASP A 98 5.84 -19.60 0.46
C ASP A 98 5.82 -18.49 1.51
N ALA A 99 6.97 -17.83 1.67
CA ALA A 99 7.16 -16.72 2.60
C ALA A 99 6.18 -15.54 2.38
N GLY A 100 5.41 -15.54 1.30
CA GLY A 100 4.42 -14.53 0.95
C GLY A 100 2.95 -14.90 1.21
N LEU A 101 2.63 -16.15 1.55
CA LEU A 101 1.23 -16.57 1.73
C LEU A 101 0.61 -16.06 3.02
N VAL A 102 1.40 -16.02 4.10
CA VAL A 102 0.94 -15.58 5.42
C VAL A 102 1.91 -14.54 5.96
N ALA A 103 1.39 -13.43 6.43
CA ALA A 103 2.19 -12.44 7.13
C ALA A 103 2.40 -12.86 8.58
N THR A 104 3.66 -12.96 9.00
CA THR A 104 4.05 -13.40 10.36
C THR A 104 4.95 -12.37 11.02
N ALA A 105 5.13 -12.45 12.34
CA ALA A 105 6.04 -11.54 13.04
C ALA A 105 7.43 -11.57 12.39
N CYS A 106 7.94 -10.39 12.00
CA CYS A 106 9.22 -10.26 11.34
C CYS A 106 10.36 -10.76 12.23
N ARG A 107 10.98 -11.90 11.91
CA ARG A 107 12.19 -12.38 12.62
C ARG A 107 13.43 -11.53 12.31
N ASN A 108 13.61 -11.18 11.04
CA ASN A 108 14.74 -10.40 10.51
C ASN A 108 14.26 -9.14 9.75
N GLY A 109 13.12 -8.57 10.13
CA GLY A 109 12.52 -7.42 9.45
C GLY A 109 12.83 -6.07 10.11
N PRO A 110 12.26 -4.97 9.59
CA PRO A 110 12.37 -3.68 10.24
C PRO A 110 11.77 -3.75 11.64
N THR A 111 12.33 -2.95 12.56
CA THR A 111 11.73 -2.78 13.89
C THR A 111 10.59 -1.77 13.82
N GLY A 112 9.63 -1.85 14.76
CA GLY A 112 8.58 -0.83 14.86
C GLY A 112 9.13 0.58 15.02
N GLN A 113 10.23 0.74 15.76
CA GLN A 113 10.92 2.04 15.89
C GLN A 113 11.50 2.54 14.56
N ARG A 114 12.02 1.64 13.70
CA ARG A 114 12.49 2.00 12.36
C ARG A 114 11.36 2.50 11.47
N VAL A 115 10.19 1.87 11.55
CA VAL A 115 8.97 2.31 10.85
C VAL A 115 8.54 3.70 11.36
N LEU A 116 8.53 3.92 12.68
CA LEU A 116 8.20 5.23 13.26
C LEU A 116 9.17 6.34 12.82
N GLN A 117 10.47 6.05 12.73
CA GLN A 117 11.46 7.00 12.21
C GLN A 117 11.21 7.33 10.74
N LEU A 118 10.87 6.33 9.91
CA LEU A 118 10.51 6.54 8.50
C LEU A 118 9.32 7.50 8.38
N LEU A 119 8.28 7.27 9.18
CA LEU A 119 7.03 8.04 9.16
C LEU A 119 7.20 9.48 9.64
N ARG A 120 8.01 9.72 10.68
CA ARG A 120 8.28 11.08 11.20
C ARG A 120 9.30 11.85 10.36
N GLY A 121 10.21 11.13 9.72
CA GLY A 121 11.27 11.71 8.90
C GLY A 121 10.85 11.78 7.45
N ARG A 122 11.44 10.90 6.65
CA ARG A 122 11.40 10.98 5.18
C ARG A 122 9.99 10.94 4.59
N ALA A 123 9.06 10.21 5.20
CA ALA A 123 7.71 10.09 4.67
C ALA A 123 6.78 11.22 5.08
N GLY A 124 7.10 11.99 6.14
CA GLY A 124 6.29 13.13 6.58
C GLY A 124 4.85 12.80 6.98
N VAL A 125 4.55 11.55 7.36
CA VAL A 125 3.20 11.09 7.72
C VAL A 125 2.87 11.44 9.16
N LEU A 126 3.84 11.33 10.07
CA LEU A 126 3.64 11.59 11.49
C LEU A 126 4.34 12.89 11.91
N PRO A 127 3.66 13.80 12.63
CA PRO A 127 4.32 14.92 13.26
C PRO A 127 5.34 14.47 14.32
N ALA A 128 6.39 15.25 14.52
CA ALA A 128 7.47 14.91 15.46
C ALA A 128 7.00 14.75 16.92
N ASN A 129 5.94 15.48 17.32
CA ASN A 129 5.51 15.60 18.71
C ASN A 129 4.31 14.72 19.08
N VAL A 130 3.81 13.90 18.16
CA VAL A 130 2.67 13.02 18.43
C VAL A 130 3.14 11.72 19.09
N ARG A 131 2.43 11.32 20.16
CA ARG A 131 2.64 10.04 20.84
C ARG A 131 2.05 8.92 20.00
N VAL A 132 2.88 7.96 19.67
CA VAL A 132 2.53 6.81 18.82
C VAL A 132 3.06 5.54 19.46
N GLN A 133 2.24 4.50 19.45
CA GLN A 133 2.61 3.16 19.91
C GLN A 133 2.39 2.15 18.78
N VAL A 134 3.22 1.10 18.75
CA VAL A 134 3.01 -0.01 17.83
C VAL A 134 1.98 -0.93 18.42
N ARG A 135 0.81 -1.04 17.77
CA ARG A 135 -0.27 -1.95 18.18
C ARG A 135 0.03 -3.37 17.70
N THR A 136 0.39 -3.49 16.43
CA THR A 136 0.61 -4.77 15.74
C THR A 136 1.81 -4.67 14.81
N GLY A 137 2.62 -5.73 14.78
CA GLY A 137 3.71 -5.89 13.83
C GLY A 137 5.05 -5.29 14.27
N PRO A 138 6.04 -5.20 13.36
CA PRO A 138 5.92 -5.45 11.93
C PRO A 138 5.65 -6.93 11.58
N LEU A 139 4.69 -7.15 10.68
CA LEU A 139 4.36 -8.47 10.12
C LEU A 139 4.95 -8.55 8.71
N CYS A 140 5.75 -9.58 8.44
CA CYS A 140 6.47 -9.79 7.19
C CYS A 140 5.80 -10.87 6.36
N ALA A 141 5.67 -10.59 5.07
CA ALA A 141 5.43 -11.59 4.03
C ALA A 141 6.33 -11.23 2.84
N GLY A 142 7.29 -12.09 2.52
CA GLY A 142 8.39 -11.77 1.60
C GLY A 142 9.19 -10.54 2.05
N ASP A 143 9.40 -9.60 1.13
CA ASP A 143 10.06 -8.30 1.39
C ASP A 143 9.09 -7.18 1.77
N TRP A 144 7.82 -7.50 1.99
CA TRP A 144 6.79 -6.55 2.41
C TRP A 144 6.51 -6.63 3.90
N GLN A 145 6.11 -5.51 4.48
CA GLN A 145 5.75 -5.43 5.90
C GLN A 145 4.48 -4.64 6.13
N PHE A 146 3.69 -5.10 7.08
CA PHE A 146 2.48 -4.44 7.58
C PHE A 146 2.63 -4.12 9.07
N THR A 147 2.28 -2.90 9.46
CA THR A 147 2.33 -2.44 10.87
C THR A 147 1.07 -1.63 11.17
N VAL A 148 0.50 -1.82 12.37
CA VAL A 148 -0.59 -0.99 12.87
C VAL A 148 -0.09 -0.16 14.05
N LEU A 149 -0.38 1.13 14.01
CA LEU A 149 0.06 2.10 15.00
C LEU A 149 -1.14 2.75 15.69
N ASP A 150 -1.10 2.81 17.01
CA ASP A 150 -2.00 3.64 17.81
C ASP A 150 -1.42 5.05 17.86
N VAL A 151 -2.12 6.01 17.27
CA VAL A 151 -1.73 7.43 17.25
C VAL A 151 -2.65 8.17 18.21
N THR A 152 -2.09 8.82 19.24
CA THR A 152 -2.90 9.45 20.29
C THR A 152 -3.81 10.54 19.73
N GLY A 153 -5.12 10.40 19.92
CA GLY A 153 -6.12 11.37 19.43
C GLY A 153 -6.53 11.18 17.97
N HIS A 154 -6.13 10.06 17.35
CA HIS A 154 -6.44 9.73 15.95
C HIS A 154 -6.86 8.26 15.82
N GLU A 155 -7.41 7.91 14.65
CA GLU A 155 -7.66 6.52 14.31
C GLU A 155 -6.36 5.72 14.15
N GLN A 156 -6.47 4.39 14.21
CA GLN A 156 -5.34 3.50 13.98
C GLN A 156 -4.73 3.74 12.61
N LEU A 157 -3.42 3.99 12.60
CA LEU A 157 -2.67 4.20 11.38
C LEU A 157 -2.08 2.87 10.92
N GLN A 158 -2.55 2.35 9.81
CA GLN A 158 -1.99 1.20 9.13
C GLN A 158 -0.86 1.66 8.21
N VAL A 159 0.19 0.85 8.11
CA VAL A 159 1.42 1.21 7.39
C VAL A 159 1.93 0.01 6.62
N ILE A 160 2.17 0.20 5.32
CA ILE A 160 2.79 -0.80 4.45
C ILE A 160 4.14 -0.30 4.01
N THR A 161 5.18 -1.08 4.30
CA THR A 161 6.54 -0.85 3.81
C THR A 161 7.05 -2.02 2.98
N ARG A 162 8.08 -1.78 2.18
CA ARG A 162 8.77 -2.83 1.43
C ARG A 162 10.29 -2.65 1.40
N GLY A 163 10.99 -3.74 1.07
CA GLY A 163 12.43 -3.77 0.88
C GLY A 163 13.20 -4.17 2.13
N LYS A 164 14.44 -3.67 2.24
CA LYS A 164 15.41 -4.13 3.25
C LYS A 164 15.04 -3.64 4.66
N PRO A 165 15.26 -4.45 5.71
CA PRO A 165 14.97 -4.09 7.11
C PRO A 165 15.62 -2.79 7.59
N SER A 166 16.84 -2.50 7.14
CA SER A 166 17.60 -1.32 7.54
C SER A 166 17.14 -0.04 6.83
N ALA A 167 16.47 -0.16 5.67
CA ALA A 167 16.03 0.95 4.86
C ALA A 167 14.67 0.63 4.19
N PRO A 168 13.61 0.44 4.99
CA PRO A 168 12.30 0.19 4.45
C PRO A 168 11.82 1.41 3.66
N THR A 169 11.14 1.16 2.55
CA THR A 169 10.48 2.19 1.75
C THR A 169 9.00 2.19 2.08
N LEU A 170 8.41 3.37 2.29
CA LEU A 170 6.97 3.48 2.49
C LEU A 170 6.25 3.23 1.16
N VAL A 171 5.27 2.33 1.18
CA VAL A 171 4.34 2.12 0.07
C VAL A 171 3.09 2.96 0.31
N THR A 172 2.46 2.81 1.48
CA THR A 172 1.30 3.60 1.88
C THR A 172 1.16 3.64 3.40
N ALA A 173 0.49 4.68 3.91
CA ALA A 173 0.10 4.79 5.30
C ALA A 173 -1.26 5.51 5.39
N GLY A 174 -2.17 4.98 6.19
CA GLY A 174 -3.52 5.51 6.32
C GLY A 174 -4.40 4.63 7.20
N THR A 175 -5.65 5.03 7.39
CA THR A 175 -6.67 4.20 8.05
C THR A 175 -7.21 3.11 7.11
N ASP A 176 -7.09 3.33 5.79
CA ASP A 176 -7.22 2.35 4.72
C ASP A 176 -5.93 2.35 3.90
N VAL A 177 -5.32 1.18 3.75
CA VAL A 177 -4.06 1.00 3.03
C VAL A 177 -4.21 0.08 1.83
N CYS A 178 -5.42 -0.36 1.49
CA CYS A 178 -5.59 -1.16 0.30
C CYS A 178 -5.65 -0.29 -0.96
N THR A 179 -4.48 0.12 -1.43
CA THR A 179 -4.32 0.83 -2.70
C THR A 179 -4.22 -0.16 -3.87
N ILE A 180 -4.32 0.36 -5.10
CA ILE A 180 -4.16 -0.44 -6.32
C ILE A 180 -2.78 -1.12 -6.34
N GLU A 181 -1.72 -0.41 -5.97
CA GLU A 181 -0.36 -0.99 -5.89
C GLU A 181 -0.32 -2.16 -4.91
N VAL A 182 -0.93 -2.01 -3.74
CA VAL A 182 -0.96 -3.07 -2.71
C VAL A 182 -1.72 -4.29 -3.23
N ARG A 183 -2.91 -4.11 -3.84
CA ARG A 183 -3.68 -5.23 -4.41
C ARG A 183 -2.93 -5.96 -5.51
N ALA A 184 -2.27 -5.21 -6.39
CA ALA A 184 -1.64 -5.75 -7.58
C ALA A 184 -0.28 -6.41 -7.30
N THR A 185 0.48 -5.90 -6.32
CA THR A 185 1.90 -6.25 -6.17
C THR A 185 2.28 -6.86 -4.83
N SER A 186 1.46 -6.71 -3.79
CA SER A 186 1.82 -7.24 -2.48
C SER A 186 1.52 -8.75 -2.37
N PRO A 187 2.30 -9.49 -1.57
CA PRO A 187 2.05 -10.90 -1.33
C PRO A 187 0.68 -11.15 -0.68
N ALA A 188 0.15 -12.37 -0.82
CA ALA A 188 -1.18 -12.72 -0.31
C ALA A 188 -1.35 -12.39 1.18
N GLY A 189 -0.32 -12.65 2.01
CA GLY A 189 -0.38 -12.35 3.44
C GLY A 189 -0.46 -10.87 3.78
N ILE A 190 0.04 -9.97 2.93
CA ILE A 190 -0.14 -8.51 3.10
C ILE A 190 -1.50 -8.08 2.60
N ARG A 191 -1.94 -8.60 1.45
CA ARG A 191 -3.27 -8.30 0.91
C ARG A 191 -4.37 -8.67 1.89
N SER A 192 -4.26 -9.83 2.53
CA SER A 192 -5.27 -10.25 3.52
C SER A 192 -5.35 -9.29 4.71
N LEU A 193 -4.21 -8.76 5.16
CA LEU A 193 -4.18 -7.79 6.26
C LEU A 193 -4.66 -6.40 5.84
N ALA A 194 -4.31 -5.97 4.63
CA ALA A 194 -4.55 -4.61 4.16
C ALA A 194 -5.94 -4.42 3.54
N CYS A 195 -6.48 -5.48 2.93
CA CYS A 195 -7.61 -5.41 2.01
C CYS A 195 -8.85 -6.15 2.53
N ASP A 196 -8.65 -7.25 3.26
CA ASP A 196 -9.75 -8.08 3.76
C ASP A 196 -10.11 -7.73 5.21
N ALA A 197 -9.17 -7.12 5.94
CA ALA A 197 -9.52 -6.39 7.16
C ALA A 197 -10.27 -5.12 6.72
N GLY A 198 -11.59 -5.11 6.92
CA GLY A 198 -12.38 -3.89 6.71
C GLY A 198 -11.81 -2.69 7.49
N PRO A 199 -12.34 -1.47 7.27
CA PRO A 199 -11.91 -0.29 8.03
C PRO A 199 -11.92 -0.65 9.51
N ALA A 200 -10.83 -0.31 10.21
CA ALA A 200 -10.48 -0.80 11.54
C ALA A 200 -11.55 -0.43 12.60
N ASN A 201 -12.68 -1.10 12.56
CA ASN A 201 -13.70 -1.07 13.59
C ASN A 201 -13.13 -1.88 14.75
N GLY A 202 -12.78 -1.18 15.83
CA GLY A 202 -12.27 -1.78 17.05
C GLY A 202 -13.21 -2.85 17.60
N PRO A 203 -12.70 -3.79 18.41
CA PRO A 203 -13.56 -4.75 19.10
C PRO A 203 -14.46 -3.98 20.08
N GLY A 204 -15.75 -3.97 19.77
CA GLY A 204 -16.81 -3.34 20.55
C GLY A 204 -18.12 -4.08 20.34
N ALA A 205 -18.19 -5.32 20.85
CA ALA A 205 -19.40 -6.01 21.31
C ALA A 205 -18.98 -7.23 22.15
#